data_AF-A0A7S2IUT8-F1
#
_entry.id   AF-A0A7S2IUT8-F1
#
_cell.length_a   1.000
_cell.length_b   1.000
_cell.length_c   1.000
_cell.angle_alpha   90.00
_cell.angle_beta   90.00
_cell.angle_gamma   90.00
#
_symmetry.space_group_name_H-M   'P 1'
#
loop_
_entity.id
_entity.type
_entity.pdbx_description
1 polymer ?
#
loop_
_entity_poly.entity_id
_entity_poly.type
_entity_poly.pdbx_seq_one_letter_code
_entity_poly.pdbx_strand_id
1 'polypeptide(L)'
;AAEWPKALARALSRFPAAAGRLRSVRRGRDVVWQIVCNNAGVPFTSASVPPCGLPTPEELQTACSDDKSGLFDLADQAEVGETDPPLLRLKLVHEEGTARGVLGVSFNHALCDIGGLSQLLR
;
A
#
# COMPACT_ATOMS: atom_id res chain seq x y z
N ALA A 1 9.09 -15.96 -4.01
CA ALA A 1 8.66 -14.60 -4.39
C ALA A 1 7.34 -14.55 -5.21
N ALA A 2 7.10 -15.46 -6.17
CA ALA A 2 5.97 -15.36 -7.12
C ALA A 2 4.54 -15.54 -6.55
N GLU A 3 4.38 -15.96 -5.28
CA GLU A 3 3.06 -16.23 -4.70
C GLU A 3 2.40 -14.98 -4.08
N TRP A 4 3.17 -13.97 -3.66
CA TRP A 4 2.64 -12.75 -3.07
C TRP A 4 1.78 -11.92 -4.04
N PRO A 5 2.22 -11.62 -5.27
CA PRO A 5 1.38 -10.90 -6.22
C PRO A 5 0.09 -11.67 -6.57
N LYS A 6 0.14 -13.01 -6.65
CA LYS A 6 -1.05 -13.85 -6.89
C LYS A 6 -2.01 -13.81 -5.71
N ALA A 7 -1.50 -13.90 -4.48
CA ALA A 7 -2.31 -13.80 -3.27
C ALA A 7 -2.98 -12.42 -3.18
N LEU A 8 -2.23 -11.35 -3.44
CA LEU A 8 -2.76 -9.99 -3.51
C LEU A 8 -3.84 -9.86 -4.58
N ALA A 9 -3.63 -10.37 -5.79
CA ALA A 9 -4.65 -10.35 -6.84
C ALA A 9 -5.95 -11.06 -6.40
N ARG A 10 -5.85 -12.20 -5.69
CA ARG A 10 -7.02 -12.88 -5.12
C ARG A 10 -7.71 -12.04 -4.05
N ALA A 11 -6.96 -11.37 -3.17
CA ALA A 11 -7.54 -10.46 -2.18
C ALA A 11 -8.25 -9.28 -2.84
N LEU A 12 -7.63 -8.66 -3.85
CA LEU A 12 -8.20 -7.53 -4.59
C LEU A 12 -9.45 -7.90 -5.38
N SER A 13 -9.63 -9.16 -5.76
CA SER A 13 -10.91 -9.62 -6.35
C SER A 13 -12.10 -9.49 -5.39
N ARG A 14 -11.84 -9.56 -4.07
CA ARG A 14 -12.85 -9.36 -3.02
C ARG A 14 -12.95 -7.90 -2.60
N PHE A 15 -11.87 -7.13 -2.77
CA PHE A 15 -11.78 -5.70 -2.41
C PHE A 15 -11.41 -4.85 -3.65
N PRO A 16 -12.28 -4.77 -4.67
CA PRO A 16 -11.94 -4.11 -5.94
C PRO A 16 -11.66 -2.61 -5.80
N ALA A 17 -12.24 -1.96 -4.78
CA ALA A 17 -11.99 -0.55 -4.47
C ALA A 17 -10.52 -0.26 -4.15
N ALA A 18 -9.79 -1.22 -3.55
CA ALA A 18 -8.38 -1.04 -3.20
C ALA A 18 -7.48 -0.91 -4.44
N ALA A 19 -7.87 -1.52 -5.56
CA ALA A 19 -7.20 -1.40 -6.86
C ALA A 19 -7.70 -0.22 -7.71
N GLY A 20 -8.60 0.60 -7.15
CA GLY A 20 -9.19 1.77 -7.81
C GLY A 20 -8.36 3.03 -7.66
N ARG A 21 -8.98 4.17 -8.02
CA ARG A 21 -8.43 5.52 -7.87
C ARG A 21 -9.49 6.47 -7.32
N LEU A 22 -9.09 7.38 -6.45
CA LEU A 22 -9.98 8.40 -5.90
C LEU A 22 -10.05 9.56 -6.89
N ARG A 23 -11.26 9.87 -7.35
CA ARG A 23 -11.51 10.99 -8.27
C ARG A 23 -12.58 11.92 -7.74
N SER A 24 -12.40 13.21 -7.99
CA SER A 24 -13.46 14.19 -7.80
C SER A 24 -14.32 14.27 -9.06
N VAL A 25 -15.63 14.25 -8.88
CA VAL A 25 -16.61 14.33 -9.96
C VAL A 25 -17.58 15.46 -9.65
N ARG A 26 -17.83 16.31 -10.65
CA ARG A 26 -18.79 17.40 -10.53
C ARG A 26 -20.20 16.88 -10.72
N ARG A 27 -21.06 17.05 -9.71
CA ARG A 27 -22.50 16.75 -9.78
C ARG A 27 -23.27 18.04 -9.57
N GLY A 28 -23.67 18.67 -10.69
CA GLY A 28 -24.31 19.99 -10.65
C GLY A 28 -23.37 21.07 -10.13
N ARG A 29 -23.69 21.66 -8.98
CA ARG A 29 -22.87 22.68 -8.31
C ARG A 29 -21.85 22.09 -7.33
N ASP A 30 -21.98 20.82 -6.96
CA ASP A 30 -21.15 20.17 -5.95
C ASP A 30 -20.01 19.35 -6.56
N VAL A 31 -18.93 19.24 -5.80
CA VAL A 31 -17.82 18.32 -6.09
C VAL A 31 -17.93 17.15 -5.13
N VAL A 32 -18.08 15.95 -5.69
CA VAL A 32 -18.20 14.70 -4.92
C VAL A 32 -16.99 13.83 -5.19
N TRP A 33 -16.38 13.31 -4.13
CA TRP A 33 -15.30 12.33 -4.24
C TRP A 33 -15.89 10.93 -4.39
N GLN A 34 -15.38 10.17 -5.34
CA GLN A 34 -15.76 8.78 -5.55
C GLN A 34 -14.54 7.93 -5.89
N ILE A 35 -14.56 6.68 -5.44
CA ILE A 35 -13.57 5.68 -5.84
C ILE A 35 -14.02 5.07 -7.15
N VAL A 36 -13.19 5.20 -8.18
CA VAL A 36 -13.41 4.54 -9.47
C VAL A 36 -12.68 3.20 -9.44
N CYS A 37 -13.44 2.10 -9.48
CA CYS A 37 -12.91 0.74 -9.56
C CYS A 37 -12.42 0.43 -10.99
N ASN A 38 -11.36 1.11 -11.42
CA ASN A 38 -10.76 0.97 -12.76
C ASN A 38 -9.76 -0.19 -12.89
N ASN A 39 -9.57 -0.98 -11.83
CA ASN A 39 -8.59 -2.06 -11.77
C ASN A 39 -7.17 -1.62 -12.17
N ALA A 40 -6.79 -0.38 -11.82
CA ALA A 40 -5.45 0.15 -12.06
C ALA A 40 -4.38 -0.51 -11.16
N GLY A 41 -4.79 -1.42 -10.27
CA GLY A 41 -3.91 -2.24 -9.46
C GLY A 41 -3.38 -1.53 -8.22
N VAL A 42 -2.60 -2.30 -7.46
CA VAL A 42 -1.95 -1.91 -6.21
C VAL A 42 -0.45 -2.10 -6.40
N PRO A 43 0.36 -1.04 -6.26
CA PRO A 43 1.81 -1.18 -6.24
C PRO A 43 2.25 -2.15 -5.15
N PHE A 44 2.99 -3.16 -5.57
CA PHE A 44 3.61 -4.15 -4.71
C PHE A 44 5.08 -4.27 -5.06
N THR A 45 5.96 -3.99 -4.10
CA THR A 45 7.40 -4.15 -4.24
C THR A 45 7.91 -5.16 -3.22
N SER A 46 9.03 -5.80 -3.58
CA SER A 46 9.71 -6.75 -2.70
C SER A 46 11.19 -6.45 -2.71
N ALA A 47 11.80 -6.46 -1.53
CA ALA A 47 13.23 -6.33 -1.34
C ALA A 47 13.73 -7.42 -0.38
N SER A 48 15.02 -7.74 -0.48
CA SER A 48 15.70 -8.62 0.46
C SER A 48 16.72 -7.84 1.28
N VAL A 49 16.96 -8.30 2.49
CA VAL A 49 18.07 -7.84 3.34
C VAL A 49 18.91 -9.04 3.79
N PRO A 50 20.22 -8.85 4.03
CA PRO A 50 21.07 -9.89 4.60
C PRO A 50 20.54 -10.39 5.95
N PRO A 51 21.01 -11.56 6.42
CA PRO A 51 20.67 -12.06 7.75
C PRO A 51 20.94 -11.02 8.86
N CYS A 52 20.01 -10.88 9.79
CA CYS A 52 19.99 -9.86 10.85
C CYS A 52 19.88 -8.41 10.34
N GLY A 53 19.53 -8.20 9.06
CA GLY A 53 19.36 -6.88 8.46
C GLY A 53 17.95 -6.30 8.59
N LEU A 54 17.02 -7.02 9.21
CA LEU A 54 15.69 -6.48 9.49
C LEU A 54 15.74 -5.50 10.67
N PRO A 55 14.96 -4.40 10.63
CA PRO A 55 14.89 -3.44 11.71
C PRO A 55 14.31 -4.06 12.99
N THR A 56 14.81 -3.60 14.12
CA THR A 56 14.26 -3.87 15.44
C THR A 56 12.88 -3.23 15.63
N PRO A 57 12.09 -3.65 16.63
CA PRO A 57 10.79 -3.03 16.91
C PRO A 57 10.86 -1.52 17.19
N GLU A 58 11.93 -1.05 17.84
CA GLU A 58 12.14 0.38 18.13
C GLU A 58 12.47 1.18 16.85
N GLU A 59 13.29 0.60 15.96
CA GLU A 59 13.58 1.17 14.65
C GLU A 59 12.32 1.19 13.75
N LEU A 60 11.49 0.14 13.81
CA LEU A 60 10.21 0.10 13.10
C LEU A 60 9.26 1.22 13.55
N GLN A 61 9.16 1.45 14.86
CA GLN A 61 8.30 2.50 15.39
C GLN A 61 8.77 3.89 14.98
N THR A 62 10.09 4.10 14.92
CA THR A 62 10.69 5.33 14.40
C THR A 62 10.42 5.46 12.90
N ALA A 63 10.58 4.38 12.14
CA ALA A 63 10.36 4.35 10.69
C ALA A 63 8.92 4.64 10.28
N CYS A 64 7.93 4.29 11.11
CA CYS A 64 6.52 4.67 10.88
C CYS A 64 6.28 6.19 10.90
N SER A 65 7.22 6.97 11.45
CA SER A 65 7.17 8.44 11.48
C SER A 65 8.16 9.07 10.49
N ASP A 66 8.90 8.26 9.73
CA ASP A 66 9.89 8.71 8.74
C ASP A 66 9.49 8.29 7.32
N ASP A 67 9.07 9.27 6.54
CA ASP A 67 8.66 9.10 5.15
C ASP A 67 9.80 8.60 4.24
N LYS A 68 11.06 8.67 4.71
CA LYS A 68 12.27 8.25 3.98
C LYS A 68 12.89 6.95 4.52
N SER A 69 12.19 6.25 5.40
CA SER A 69 12.69 5.00 6.02
C SER A 69 12.97 3.88 5.02
N GLY A 70 12.46 3.98 3.78
CA GLY A 70 12.65 2.95 2.75
C GLY A 70 11.87 1.65 3.01
N LEU A 71 11.18 1.53 4.15
CA LEU A 71 10.26 0.43 4.47
C LEU A 71 8.88 0.62 3.85
N PHE A 72 8.55 1.86 3.50
CA PHE A 72 7.35 2.22 2.78
C PHE A 72 7.76 2.82 1.45
N ASP A 73 7.18 2.34 0.35
CA ASP A 73 7.22 3.07 -0.89
C ASP A 73 6.12 4.13 -0.84
N LEU A 74 6.34 5.13 0.02
CA LEU A 74 5.67 6.42 -0.10
C LEU A 74 6.32 7.04 -1.33
N ALA A 75 5.82 6.71 -2.52
CA ALA A 75 6.16 7.46 -3.72
C ALA A 75 6.12 8.93 -3.33
N ASP A 76 7.23 9.65 -3.51
CA ASP A 76 7.40 11.05 -3.12
C ASP A 76 6.04 11.72 -3.24
N GLN A 77 5.43 12.07 -2.09
CA GLN A 77 4.04 12.45 -2.03
C GLN A 77 3.81 13.55 -3.06
N ALA A 78 3.18 13.20 -4.19
CA ALA A 78 3.19 13.97 -5.41
C ALA A 78 4.58 14.20 -6.04
N GLU A 79 4.98 13.31 -6.96
CA GLU A 79 5.34 13.88 -8.26
C GLU A 79 4.12 14.70 -8.70
N VAL A 80 4.29 16.02 -8.64
CA VAL A 80 3.32 17.06 -8.99
C VAL A 80 2.86 16.81 -10.43
N GLY A 81 1.89 15.90 -10.62
CA GLY A 81 1.51 15.43 -11.94
C GLY A 81 0.81 14.07 -11.99
N GLU A 82 0.95 13.20 -10.98
CA GLU A 82 0.24 11.91 -10.98
C GLU A 82 -1.25 12.15 -10.76
N THR A 83 -2.02 12.10 -11.86
CA THR A 83 -3.42 12.53 -11.88
C THR A 83 -4.36 11.58 -11.11
N ASP A 84 -3.84 10.41 -10.69
CA ASP A 84 -4.58 9.35 -10.02
C ASP A 84 -3.65 8.49 -9.11
N PRO A 85 -3.34 8.92 -7.88
CA PRO A 85 -2.49 8.16 -6.98
C PRO A 85 -3.17 6.85 -6.51
N PRO A 86 -2.43 5.74 -6.33
CA PRO A 86 -2.99 4.49 -5.82
C PRO A 86 -3.50 4.62 -4.37
N LEU A 87 -4.57 3.88 -4.08
CA LEU A 87 -5.26 3.90 -2.78
C LEU A 87 -4.64 2.96 -1.74
N LEU A 88 -3.86 1.98 -2.19
CA LEU A 88 -3.14 1.03 -1.36
C LEU A 88 -1.77 0.81 -2.01
N ARG A 89 -0.72 0.70 -1.18
CA ARG A 89 0.64 0.34 -1.56
C ARG A 89 1.17 -0.66 -0.54
N LEU A 90 1.94 -1.63 -1.02
CA LEU A 90 2.49 -2.70 -0.20
C LEU A 90 3.97 -2.88 -0.54
N LYS A 91 4.82 -3.00 0.48
CA LYS A 91 6.23 -3.34 0.33
C LYS A 91 6.60 -4.48 1.27
N LEU A 92 7.14 -5.56 0.72
CA LEU A 92 7.64 -6.68 1.51
C LEU A 92 9.16 -6.63 1.56
N VAL A 93 9.72 -6.45 2.75
CA VAL A 93 11.16 -6.61 2.99
C VAL A 93 11.37 -7.93 3.70
N HIS A 94 12.06 -8.88 3.09
CA HIS A 94 12.30 -10.19 3.69
C HIS A 94 13.79 -10.40 4.00
N GLU A 95 14.08 -11.15 5.04
CA GLU A 95 15.44 -11.53 5.39
C GLU A 95 15.88 -12.75 4.58
N GLU A 96 17.10 -12.72 4.06
CA GLU A 96 17.65 -13.80 3.26
C GLU A 96 17.90 -15.07 4.10
N GLY A 97 17.48 -16.22 3.56
CA GLY A 97 17.66 -17.50 4.23
C GLY A 97 16.73 -17.74 5.42
N THR A 98 15.81 -16.83 5.73
CA THR A 98 14.82 -17.00 6.80
C THR A 98 13.39 -16.75 6.31
N ALA A 99 12.41 -17.06 7.18
CA ALA A 99 11.00 -16.75 6.94
C ALA A 99 10.58 -15.38 7.52
N ARG A 100 11.55 -14.57 7.98
CA ARG A 100 11.27 -13.28 8.63
C ARG A 100 11.12 -12.19 7.57
N GLY A 101 10.23 -11.25 7.84
CA GLY A 101 10.05 -10.09 6.98
C GLY A 101 9.19 -9.03 7.64
N VAL A 102 9.20 -7.85 7.03
CA VAL A 102 8.40 -6.69 7.40
C VAL A 102 7.53 -6.34 6.20
N LEU A 103 6.24 -6.16 6.45
CA LEU A 103 5.28 -5.70 5.46
C LEU A 103 4.95 -4.22 5.74
N GLY A 104 5.43 -3.33 4.89
CA GLY A 104 5.01 -1.94 4.86
C GLY A 104 3.67 -1.81 4.13
N VAL A 105 2.71 -1.11 4.75
CA VAL A 105 1.38 -0.86 4.21
C VAL A 105 1.10 0.64 4.27
N SER A 106 0.77 1.24 3.13
CA SER A 106 0.31 2.62 3.04
C SER A 106 -1.00 2.66 2.27
N PHE A 107 -1.99 3.41 2.78
CA PHE A 107 -3.31 3.47 2.18
C PHE A 107 -3.96 4.84 2.35
N ASN A 108 -4.84 5.18 1.43
CA ASN A 108 -5.65 6.38 1.52
C ASN A 108 -6.86 6.11 2.43
N HIS A 109 -7.05 6.91 3.48
CA HIS A 109 -8.18 6.77 4.42
C HIS A 109 -9.57 6.91 3.78
N ALA A 110 -9.69 7.50 2.59
CA ALA A 110 -10.94 7.48 1.84
C ALA A 110 -11.35 6.07 1.37
N LEU A 111 -10.41 5.12 1.30
CA LEU A 111 -10.68 3.73 0.97
C LEU A 111 -11.43 3.01 2.09
N CYS A 112 -10.91 3.10 3.31
CA CYS A 112 -11.46 2.44 4.49
C CYS A 112 -10.86 2.98 5.79
N ASP A 113 -11.47 2.63 6.91
CA ASP A 113 -10.87 2.79 8.23
C ASP A 113 -9.88 1.64 8.52
N ILE A 114 -9.28 1.68 9.71
CA ILE A 114 -8.33 0.66 10.16
C ILE A 114 -8.95 -0.74 10.26
N GLY A 115 -10.26 -0.82 10.49
CA GLY A 115 -11.02 -2.07 10.54
C GLY A 115 -11.14 -2.70 9.16
N GLY A 116 -11.49 -1.90 8.15
CA GLY A 116 -11.51 -2.32 6.75
C GLY A 116 -10.13 -2.73 6.24
N LEU A 117 -9.08 -2.00 6.60
CA LEU A 117 -7.71 -2.41 6.26
C LEU A 117 -7.36 -3.76 6.90
N SER A 118 -7.71 -3.94 8.18
CA SER A 118 -7.46 -5.20 8.89
C SER A 118 -8.19 -6.38 8.25
N GLN A 119 -9.38 -6.16 7.66
CA GLN A 119 -10.10 -7.19 6.91
C GLN A 119 -9.42 -7.52 5.58
N LEU A 120 -8.84 -6.52 4.90
CA LEU A 120 -8.11 -6.72 3.66
C LEU A 120 -6.82 -7.52 3.86
N LEU A 121 -6.12 -7.29 4.98
CA LEU A 121 -4.84 -7.93 5.31
C LEU A 121 -4.97 -9.37 5.86
N ARG A 122 -6.19 -9.81 6.21
CA ARG A 122 -6.48 -11.16 6.72
C ARG A 122 -6.82 -12.14 5.61
#